data_AF-A0A1V5NRZ6-F1
#
_entry.id   AF-A0A1V5NRZ6-F1
#
_cell.length_a   1.000
_cell.length_b   1.000
_cell.length_c   1.000
_cell.angle_alpha   90.00
_cell.angle_beta   90.00
_cell.angle_gamma   90.00
#
_symmetry.space_group_name_H-M   'P 1'
#
loop_
_entity.id
_entity.type
_entity.pdbx_description
1 polymer ?
#
loop_
_entity_poly.entity_id
_entity_poly.type
_entity_poly.pdbx_seq_one_letter_code
_entity_poly.pdbx_strand_id
1 'polypeptide(L)' 'MKKDLKNEKLLDEQLGRVQGGASKNIVTVHCQQCPWTYEGPADVALTAQKIHTRDTGHRWYDSRETRTFE' A
#
# COMPACT_ATOMS: atom_id res chain seq x y z
N MET A 1 11.88 -34.57 11.86
CA MET A 1 10.85 -34.29 10.80
C MET A 1 9.50 -34.17 11.49
N LYS A 2 8.50 -33.33 11.15
CA LYS A 2 8.22 -32.23 10.17
C LYS A 2 6.85 -31.63 10.65
N LYS A 3 6.49 -30.34 10.67
CA LYS A 3 7.10 -29.01 10.37
C LYS A 3 6.59 -27.99 11.42
N ASP A 4 7.29 -26.89 11.66
CA ASP A 4 6.73 -25.69 12.32
C ASP A 4 5.83 -24.90 11.34
N LEU A 5 4.51 -25.00 11.49
CA LEU A 5 3.57 -24.25 10.68
C LEU A 5 3.46 -22.81 11.22
N LYS A 6 4.16 -21.89 10.55
CA LYS A 6 4.21 -20.48 10.97
C LYS A 6 2.83 -19.83 10.88
N ASN A 7 2.36 -19.41 12.06
CA ASN A 7 1.37 -18.36 12.31
C ASN A 7 1.42 -17.21 11.27
N GLU A 8 0.60 -17.27 10.22
CA GLU A 8 0.44 -16.18 9.26
C GLU A 8 -0.60 -15.18 9.76
N LYS A 9 -0.09 -14.25 10.56
CA LYS A 9 -0.70 -13.02 11.06
C LYS A 9 -1.84 -12.45 10.19
N LEU A 10 -2.98 -12.31 10.84
CA LEU A 10 -3.61 -11.00 11.09
C LEU A 10 -3.74 -10.09 9.85
N LEU A 11 -4.67 -10.45 8.97
CA LEU A 11 -5.34 -9.52 8.05
C LEU A 11 -6.71 -9.20 8.65
N ASP A 12 -7.23 -8.00 8.35
CA ASP A 12 -8.55 -7.49 8.77
C ASP A 12 -8.71 -6.99 10.22
N GLU A 13 -7.95 -5.95 10.63
CA GLU A 13 -8.39 -5.10 11.78
C GLU A 13 -7.83 -3.65 11.84
N GLN A 14 -7.07 -3.17 10.84
CA GLN A 14 -6.44 -1.82 10.87
C GLN A 14 -7.15 -0.76 9.99
N LEU A 15 -8.45 -0.91 9.72
CA LEU A 15 -9.28 0.12 9.09
C LEU A 15 -9.95 1.06 10.13
N GLY A 16 -9.68 0.85 11.42
CA GLY A 16 -10.26 1.63 12.52
C GLY A 16 -9.37 2.80 12.99
N ARG A 17 -9.85 4.03 12.78
CA ARG A 17 -9.42 5.30 13.41
C ARG A 17 -8.09 5.94 12.92
N VAL A 18 -8.23 6.86 11.95
CA VAL A 18 -7.53 8.16 12.05
C VAL A 18 -8.53 9.27 11.71
N GLN A 19 -9.25 9.75 12.73
CA GLN A 19 -10.10 10.93 12.60
C GLN A 19 -9.32 12.13 13.20
N GLY A 20 -8.49 12.73 12.36
CA GLY A 20 -7.66 13.90 12.66
C GLY A 20 -7.34 14.58 11.34
N GLY A 21 -7.58 15.90 11.25
CA GLY A 21 -7.55 16.62 9.99
C GLY A 21 -6.20 16.53 9.28
N ALA A 22 -6.19 15.89 8.11
CA ALA A 22 -5.03 15.84 7.22
C ALA A 22 -5.53 16.07 5.79
N SER A 23 -4.92 17.04 5.11
CA SER A 23 -5.15 17.29 3.69
C SER A 23 -4.96 15.99 2.92
N LYS A 24 -5.99 15.60 2.16
CA LYS A 24 -6.05 14.30 1.47
C LYS A 24 -5.10 14.30 0.26
N ASN A 25 -3.81 14.17 0.54
CA ASN A 25 -2.78 13.91 -0.46
C ASN A 25 -3.01 12.49 -0.99
N ILE A 26 -3.88 12.40 -2.01
CA ILE A 26 -4.12 11.19 -2.77
C ILE A 26 -2.94 11.01 -3.71
N VAL A 27 -2.38 9.81 -3.71
CA VAL A 27 -1.29 9.43 -4.59
C VAL A 27 -1.71 8.22 -5.41
N THR A 28 -1.34 8.24 -6.67
CA THR A 28 -1.51 7.10 -7.59
C THR A 28 -0.14 6.46 -7.78
N VAL A 29 0.00 5.18 -7.39
CA VAL A 29 1.23 4.40 -7.56
C VAL A 29 0.99 3.31 -8.59
N HIS A 30 1.70 3.37 -9.71
CA HIS A 30 1.63 2.40 -10.79
C HIS A 30 2.88 1.53 -10.81
N CYS A 31 2.74 0.21 -10.88
CA CYS A 31 3.88 -0.69 -11.05
C CYS A 31 4.34 -0.67 -12.52
N GLN A 32 5.61 -0.38 -12.78
CA GLN A 32 6.15 -0.34 -14.15
C GLN A 32 6.43 -1.73 -14.76
N GLN A 33 6.11 -2.81 -14.02
CA GLN A 33 6.37 -4.21 -14.40
C GLN A 33 5.09 -5.05 -14.56
N CYS A 34 3.92 -4.54 -14.14
CA CYS A 34 2.64 -5.23 -14.27
C CYS A 34 1.48 -4.22 -14.15
N PRO A 35 0.22 -4.55 -14.55
CA PRO A 35 -0.90 -3.60 -14.54
C PRO A 35 -1.42 -3.21 -13.13
N TRP A 36 -0.66 -3.47 -12.07
CA TRP A 36 -1.05 -3.10 -10.71
C TRP A 36 -0.96 -1.59 -10.51
N THR A 37 -2.07 -1.01 -10.05
CA THR A 37 -2.18 0.40 -9.68
C THR A 37 -2.83 0.51 -8.31
N TYR A 38 -2.27 1.36 -7.45
CA TYR A 38 -2.86 1.78 -6.20
C TYR A 38 -3.26 3.25 -6.29
N GLU A 39 -4.44 3.60 -5.80
CA GLU A 39 -4.88 4.98 -5.63
C GLU A 39 -5.43 5.16 -4.21
N GLY A 40 -4.95 6.16 -3.49
CA GLY A 40 -5.35 6.42 -2.11
C GLY A 40 -4.38 7.32 -1.35
N PRO A 41 -4.52 7.46 -0.02
CA PRO A 41 -3.66 8.34 0.75
C PRO A 41 -2.19 7.89 0.73
N ALA A 42 -1.26 8.85 0.66
CA ALA A 42 0.18 8.63 0.62
C ALA A 42 0.72 7.64 1.68
N ASP A 43 0.18 7.73 2.90
CA ASP A 43 0.56 6.88 4.05
C ASP A 43 0.30 5.37 3.78
N VAL A 44 -0.83 5.07 3.14
CA VAL A 44 -1.23 3.69 2.81
C VAL A 44 -0.57 3.24 1.50
N ALA A 45 -0.25 4.16 0.59
CA ALA A 45 0.44 3.84 -0.67
C ALA A 45 1.80 3.17 -0.46
N LEU A 46 2.58 3.61 0.54
CA LEU A 46 3.84 2.96 0.91
C LEU A 46 3.63 1.53 1.41
N THR A 47 2.53 1.27 2.11
CA THR A 47 2.16 -0.06 2.59
C THR A 47 1.72 -0.97 1.44
N ALA A 48 0.87 -0.45 0.54
CA ALA A 48 0.43 -1.14 -0.66
C ALA A 48 1.62 -1.51 -1.57
N GLN A 49 2.55 -0.58 -1.78
CA GLN A 49 3.79 -0.82 -2.53
C GLN A 49 4.64 -1.93 -1.90
N LYS A 50 4.87 -1.91 -0.57
CA LYS A 50 5.60 -2.96 0.15
C LYS A 50 4.96 -4.34 0.03
N ILE A 51 3.63 -4.41 0.08
CA ILE A 51 2.87 -5.65 -0.12
C ILE A 51 3.08 -6.16 -1.56
N HIS A 52 2.92 -5.29 -2.57
CA HIS A 52 3.16 -5.66 -3.97
C HIS A 52 4.60 -6.11 -4.23
N THR A 53 5.60 -5.40 -3.68
CA THR A 53 7.02 -5.79 -3.78
C THR A 53 7.28 -7.16 -3.15
N ARG A 54 6.61 -7.46 -2.02
CA ARG A 54 6.77 -8.75 -1.33
C ARG A 54 6.14 -9.92 -2.09
N ASP A 55 4.98 -9.69 -2.70
CA ASP A 55 4.23 -10.71 -3.44
C ASP A 55 4.86 -11.02 -4.81
N THR A 56 5.20 -9.96 -5.56
CA THR A 56 5.65 -10.08 -6.97
C THR A 56 7.16 -9.95 -7.18
N GLY A 57 7.90 -9.40 -6.20
CA GLY A 57 9.31 -9.05 -6.35
C GLY A 57 9.58 -7.75 -7.15
N HIS A 58 8.54 -7.10 -7.69
CA HIS A 58 8.68 -5.86 -8.47
C HIS A 58 9.22 -4.70 -7.61
N ARG A 59 10.08 -3.87 -8.23
CA ARG A 59 10.79 -2.76 -7.55
C ARG A 59 10.69 -1.41 -8.26
N TRP A 60 10.06 -1.36 -9.43
CA TRP A 60 9.90 -0.13 -10.21
C TRP A 60 8.45 0.33 -10.13
N TYR A 61 8.28 1.54 -9.60
CA TYR A 61 6.99 2.17 -9.36
C TYR A 61 7.06 3.62 -9.82
N ASP A 62 6.05 4.08 -10.55
CA ASP A 62 5.79 5.51 -10.77
C ASP A 62 4.76 5.95 -9.73
N SER A 63 5.05 7.02 -8.98
CA SER A 63 4.14 7.53 -7.94
C SER A 63 3.85 9.01 -8.20
N ARG A 64 2.58 9.33 -8.42
CA ARG A 64 2.11 10.69 -8.70
C ARG A 64 1.26 11.20 -7.54
N GLU A 65 1.68 12.28 -6.92
CA GLU A 65 0.92 12.95 -5.87
C GLU A 65 -0.07 13.94 -6.49
N THR A 66 -1.37 13.69 -6.30
CA THR A 66 -2.41 14.65 -6.65
C THR A 66 -2.70 15.52 -5.42
N ARG A 67 -2.05 16.68 -5.36
CA ARG A 67 -2.38 17.71 -4.38
C ARG A 67 -3.68 18.40 -4.76
N THR A 68 -4.79 17.84 -4.30
CA THR A 68 -6.08 18.53 -4.33
C THR A 68 -6.05 19.67 -3.31
N PHE A 69 -5.97 20.90 -3.79
CA PHE A 69 -6.24 22.09 -2.99
C PHE A 69 -7.77 22.29 -2.96
N GLU A 70 -8.35 22.35 -1.77
CA GLU A 70 -9.76 22.72 -1.52
C GLU A 70 -9.92 24.25 -1.51
#